data_AF-A0A1X7F900-F1
#
_entry.id   AF-A0A1X7F900-F1
#
_cell.length_a   1.000
_cell.length_b   1.000
_cell.length_c   1.000
_cell.angle_alpha   90.00
_cell.angle_beta   90.00
_cell.angle_gamma   90.00
#
_symmetry.space_group_name_H-M   'P 1'
#
loop_
_entity.id
_entity.type
_entity.pdbx_description
1 polymer ?
#
loop_
_entity_poly.entity_id
_entity_poly.type
_entity_poly.pdbx_seq_one_letter_code
_entity_poly.pdbx_strand_id
1 'polypeptide(L)'
;MSELLAAARFGDPVAHTASKGWMIAGMIAGAVIGAAAVVLTGGAALTVVAAVAAGAAAGGGLGELLGTMSWAPRHVTGSLTEGSPNVFINSRSAMRAHLSKGTCKDHSGPQVVAQGSASVFINSQPASRKTDKLTCSAEISDGSPNVFIGGTTATTDDISPEVPAWVNWTMLAVGFAATAVLAGPLVAALGTVGGVAGGELGAWAGGKVFGEGSDGQKWSMLGGSLLGGAAGAKGAARLSTVGKTGTTSLPATSRFDYSIKQVPADLEANPSGVYGYMPKEGTEFHQAKWGVDWTDADATAAARGKRLEYHEGLEHKRSWIEEQRAGGVSDEDIARQIVIDRNQSRLSFYSEDELPTVYERNLAKYGDKTGPSYDYLIEQGKSPQDIIGSATRSNPSMDVLTGIAKVQ
;
A
#
# COMPACT_ATOMS: atom_id res chain seq x y z
N MET A 1 10.43 26.23 -18.84
CA MET A 1 9.80 27.29 -19.65
C MET A 1 8.34 27.39 -19.19
N SER A 2 7.81 28.59 -18.92
CA SER A 2 6.38 28.71 -18.59
C SER A 2 5.54 28.34 -19.81
N GLU A 3 4.58 27.43 -19.67
CA GLU A 3 3.69 27.07 -20.78
C GLU A 3 2.89 28.27 -21.28
N LEU A 4 2.71 28.34 -22.60
CA LEU A 4 1.83 29.28 -23.27
C LEU A 4 0.44 28.66 -23.32
N LEU A 5 -0.52 29.21 -22.58
CA LEU A 5 -1.89 28.68 -22.52
C LEU A 5 -2.85 29.60 -23.26
N ALA A 6 -3.88 29.02 -23.88
CA ALA A 6 -4.90 29.77 -24.61
C ALA A 6 -5.57 30.80 -23.70
N ALA A 7 -5.70 32.04 -24.16
CA ALA A 7 -6.31 33.11 -23.37
C ALA A 7 -7.79 32.87 -23.14
N ALA A 8 -8.28 33.04 -21.92
CA ALA A 8 -9.69 32.85 -21.58
C ALA A 8 -10.53 34.09 -21.90
N ARG A 9 -11.77 33.86 -22.36
CA ARG A 9 -12.66 34.91 -22.88
C ARG A 9 -14.10 34.72 -22.41
N PHE A 10 -14.89 35.78 -22.52
CA PHE A 10 -16.32 35.78 -22.21
C PHE A 10 -17.04 34.66 -22.95
N GLY A 11 -17.75 33.80 -22.22
CA GLY A 11 -18.51 32.66 -22.72
C GLY A 11 -17.70 31.37 -22.85
N ASP A 12 -16.39 31.38 -22.59
CA ASP A 12 -15.62 30.13 -22.62
C ASP A 12 -16.13 29.19 -21.51
N PRO A 13 -16.29 27.90 -21.79
CA PRO A 13 -16.84 26.92 -20.86
C PRO A 13 -15.94 26.73 -19.64
N VAL A 14 -16.57 26.43 -18.51
CA VAL A 14 -15.90 25.98 -17.29
C VAL A 14 -16.35 24.57 -16.95
N ALA A 15 -15.44 23.76 -16.43
CA ALA A 15 -15.69 22.36 -16.14
C ALA A 15 -15.07 21.95 -14.81
N HIS A 16 -15.74 21.02 -14.12
CA HIS A 16 -15.17 20.33 -12.99
C HIS A 16 -14.46 19.06 -13.45
N THR A 17 -13.54 18.59 -12.62
CA THR A 17 -12.96 17.27 -12.79
C THR A 17 -13.95 16.20 -12.32
N ALA A 18 -13.69 14.94 -12.64
CA ALA A 18 -14.48 13.82 -12.12
C ALA A 18 -13.89 13.26 -10.80
N SER A 19 -13.20 14.10 -10.01
CA SER A 19 -12.33 13.64 -8.92
C SER A 19 -13.07 12.81 -7.87
N LYS A 20 -14.30 13.17 -7.53
CA LYS A 20 -15.14 12.39 -6.61
C LYS A 20 -15.45 10.98 -7.13
N GLY A 21 -15.74 10.83 -8.42
CA GLY A 21 -16.04 9.54 -9.04
C GLY A 21 -14.80 8.64 -9.08
N TRP A 22 -13.66 9.21 -9.47
CA TRP A 22 -12.38 8.51 -9.47
C TRP A 22 -11.91 8.15 -8.05
N MET A 23 -12.19 8.98 -7.05
CA MET A 23 -11.93 8.67 -5.64
C MET A 23 -12.66 7.40 -5.20
N ILE A 24 -13.97 7.29 -5.48
CA ILE A 24 -14.77 6.10 -5.15
C ILE A 24 -14.24 4.86 -5.89
N ALA A 25 -13.96 4.99 -7.19
CA ALA A 25 -13.39 3.90 -7.98
C ALA A 25 -12.03 3.45 -7.45
N GLY A 26 -11.16 4.39 -7.09
CA GLY A 26 -9.85 4.14 -6.51
C GLY A 26 -9.94 3.44 -5.15
N MET A 27 -10.91 3.80 -4.32
CA MET A 27 -11.17 3.12 -3.04
C MET A 27 -11.57 1.67 -3.25
N ILE A 28 -12.53 1.40 -4.15
CA ILE A 28 -12.99 0.03 -4.43
C ILE A 28 -11.85 -0.81 -5.01
N ALA A 29 -11.14 -0.29 -6.01
CA ALA A 29 -10.00 -0.97 -6.60
C ALA A 29 -8.89 -1.23 -5.57
N GLY A 30 -8.59 -0.24 -4.73
CA GLY A 30 -7.60 -0.37 -3.65
C GLY A 30 -7.97 -1.44 -2.64
N ALA A 31 -9.25 -1.52 -2.24
CA ALA A 31 -9.73 -2.56 -1.34
C ALA A 31 -9.63 -3.97 -1.96
N VAL A 32 -10.02 -4.12 -3.23
CA VAL A 32 -9.93 -5.40 -3.96
C VAL A 32 -8.48 -5.85 -4.14
N ILE A 33 -7.60 -4.94 -4.57
CA ILE A 33 -6.17 -5.23 -4.74
C ILE A 33 -5.53 -5.53 -3.38
N GLY A 34 -5.87 -4.77 -2.33
CA GLY A 34 -5.39 -5.02 -0.98
C GLY A 34 -5.79 -6.39 -0.47
N ALA A 35 -7.07 -6.77 -0.60
CA ALA A 35 -7.57 -8.08 -0.23
C ALA A 35 -6.89 -9.21 -1.04
N ALA A 36 -6.76 -9.03 -2.36
CA ALA A 36 -6.05 -9.99 -3.21
C ALA A 36 -4.58 -10.13 -2.81
N ALA A 37 -3.89 -9.03 -2.49
CA ALA A 37 -2.50 -9.06 -2.04
C ALA A 37 -2.35 -9.79 -0.69
N VAL A 38 -3.30 -9.63 0.25
CA VAL A 38 -3.32 -10.39 1.52
C VAL A 38 -3.45 -11.88 1.24
N VAL A 39 -4.41 -12.27 0.39
CA VAL A 39 -4.66 -13.67 0.02
C VAL A 39 -3.46 -14.27 -0.72
N LEU A 40 -2.93 -13.58 -1.73
CA LEU A 40 -1.85 -14.08 -2.59
C LEU A 40 -0.50 -14.18 -1.87
N THR A 41 -0.26 -13.34 -0.86
CA THR A 41 1.02 -13.33 -0.12
C THR A 41 0.97 -14.10 1.19
N GLY A 42 -0.18 -14.69 1.54
CA GLY A 42 -0.38 -15.38 2.83
C GLY A 42 -0.10 -14.48 4.03
N GLY A 43 -0.28 -13.17 3.89
CA GLY A 43 0.07 -12.17 4.90
C GLY A 43 1.57 -11.84 5.02
N ALA A 44 2.47 -12.50 4.29
CA ALA A 44 3.91 -12.26 4.39
C ALA A 44 4.32 -10.85 3.92
N ALA A 45 3.61 -10.30 2.92
CA ALA A 45 3.84 -8.94 2.43
C ALA A 45 2.95 -7.88 3.11
N LEU A 46 2.16 -8.27 4.12
CA LEU A 46 1.10 -7.43 4.69
C LEU A 46 1.63 -6.10 5.22
N THR A 47 2.81 -6.10 5.84
CA THR A 47 3.43 -4.89 6.40
C THR A 47 3.81 -3.89 5.33
N VAL A 48 4.36 -4.35 4.20
CA VAL A 48 4.76 -3.50 3.08
C VAL A 48 3.53 -3.07 2.28
N VAL A 49 2.59 -3.97 2.01
CA VAL A 49 1.35 -3.67 1.26
C VAL A 49 0.48 -2.68 2.03
N ALA A 50 0.29 -2.88 3.34
CA ALA A 50 -0.49 -1.97 4.17
C ALA A 50 0.19 -0.59 4.27
N ALA A 51 1.52 -0.54 4.45
CA ALA A 51 2.24 0.72 4.46
C ALA A 51 2.25 1.46 3.12
N VAL A 52 2.29 0.73 2.01
CA VAL A 52 2.14 1.29 0.66
C VAL A 52 0.71 1.83 0.48
N ALA A 53 -0.31 1.16 1.01
CA ALA A 53 -1.68 1.66 0.99
C ALA A 53 -1.86 2.92 1.87
N ALA A 54 -1.25 2.96 3.06
CA ALA A 54 -1.23 4.17 3.90
C ALA A 54 -0.47 5.32 3.25
N GLY A 55 0.67 5.05 2.60
CA GLY A 55 1.42 6.02 1.81
C GLY A 55 0.60 6.54 0.63
N ALA A 56 -0.13 5.66 -0.07
CA ALA A 56 -1.04 6.07 -1.14
C ALA A 56 -2.13 7.02 -0.62
N ALA A 57 -2.73 6.72 0.54
CA ALA A 57 -3.73 7.57 1.17
C ALA A 57 -3.16 8.94 1.64
N ALA A 58 -1.91 8.97 2.07
CA ALA A 58 -1.23 10.20 2.47
C ALA A 58 -0.93 11.15 1.29
N GLY A 59 -0.75 10.61 0.08
CA GLY A 59 -0.50 11.37 -1.15
C GLY A 59 -1.75 11.83 -1.90
N GLY A 60 -2.93 11.91 -1.25
CA GLY A 60 -4.21 12.25 -1.89
C GLY A 60 -4.96 11.05 -2.48
N GLY A 61 -4.42 9.83 -2.39
CA GLY A 61 -5.07 8.63 -2.91
C GLY A 61 -5.03 8.51 -4.44
N LEU A 62 -4.96 7.28 -4.94
CA LEU A 62 -4.90 7.01 -6.38
C LEU A 62 -6.12 7.55 -7.13
N GLY A 63 -7.30 7.51 -6.50
CA GLY A 63 -8.53 7.96 -7.13
C GLY A 63 -8.62 9.47 -7.35
N GLU A 64 -8.30 10.29 -6.35
CA GLU A 64 -8.26 11.75 -6.54
C GLU A 64 -7.19 12.13 -7.57
N LEU A 65 -6.01 11.50 -7.48
CA LEU A 65 -4.93 11.71 -8.44
C LEU A 65 -5.37 11.44 -9.88
N LEU A 66 -5.99 10.28 -10.14
CA LEU A 66 -6.51 9.94 -11.46
C LEU A 66 -7.57 10.93 -11.93
N GLY A 67 -8.42 11.41 -11.03
CA GLY A 67 -9.45 12.40 -11.34
C GLY A 67 -8.92 13.77 -11.73
N THR A 68 -7.74 14.15 -11.24
CA THR A 68 -7.09 15.44 -11.58
C THR A 68 -6.20 15.38 -12.82
N MET A 69 -6.05 14.22 -13.45
CA MET A 69 -5.19 14.07 -14.64
C MET A 69 -5.73 14.84 -15.85
N SER A 70 -4.84 15.27 -16.73
CA SER A 70 -5.23 15.99 -17.95
C SER A 70 -6.15 15.17 -18.85
N TRP A 71 -5.98 13.84 -18.89
CA TRP A 71 -6.82 12.91 -19.66
C TRP A 71 -8.14 12.54 -18.97
N ALA A 72 -8.31 12.87 -17.68
CA ALA A 72 -9.51 12.52 -16.95
C ALA A 72 -10.74 13.26 -17.52
N PRO A 73 -11.90 12.58 -17.65
CA PRO A 73 -13.11 13.23 -18.12
C PRO A 73 -13.48 14.43 -17.25
N ARG A 74 -13.91 15.50 -17.92
CA ARG A 74 -14.45 16.72 -17.31
C ARG A 74 -15.88 16.92 -17.76
N HIS A 75 -16.72 17.41 -16.88
CA HIS A 75 -18.09 17.80 -17.23
C HIS A 75 -18.22 19.32 -17.22
N VAL A 76 -18.73 19.87 -18.32
CA VAL A 76 -18.97 21.31 -18.46
C VAL A 76 -20.14 21.70 -17.57
N THR A 77 -19.86 22.53 -16.56
CA THR A 77 -20.84 22.95 -15.56
C THR A 77 -21.34 24.37 -15.79
N GLY A 78 -20.69 25.15 -16.64
CA GLY A 78 -21.17 26.48 -17.00
C GLY A 78 -20.21 27.21 -17.93
N SER A 79 -20.22 28.54 -17.88
CA SER A 79 -19.36 29.39 -18.71
C SER A 79 -19.02 30.70 -18.01
N LEU A 80 -17.98 31.38 -18.52
CA LEU A 80 -17.55 32.69 -18.07
C LEU A 80 -18.54 33.78 -18.52
N THR A 81 -19.01 34.61 -17.58
CA THR A 81 -20.11 35.55 -17.80
C THR A 81 -19.75 37.01 -17.53
N GLU A 82 -18.58 37.31 -16.98
CA GLU A 82 -18.15 38.69 -16.72
C GLU A 82 -16.65 38.85 -17.00
N GLY A 83 -16.29 39.70 -17.96
CA GLY A 83 -14.91 39.89 -18.45
C GLY A 83 -14.41 41.33 -18.29
N SER A 84 -13.29 41.65 -18.95
CA SER A 84 -12.81 43.03 -19.06
C SER A 84 -13.79 43.91 -19.86
N PRO A 85 -14.01 45.17 -19.44
CA PRO A 85 -14.88 46.10 -20.15
C PRO A 85 -14.23 46.71 -21.41
N ASN A 86 -12.90 46.64 -21.54
CA ASN A 86 -12.15 47.36 -22.59
C ASN A 86 -11.02 46.57 -23.25
N VAL A 87 -10.69 45.37 -22.76
CA VAL A 87 -9.73 44.48 -23.41
C VAL A 87 -10.47 43.26 -23.95
N PHE A 88 -10.35 43.06 -25.27
CA PHE A 88 -11.04 42.01 -26.00
C PHE A 88 -10.04 41.09 -26.68
N ILE A 89 -10.32 39.80 -26.67
CA ILE A 89 -9.56 38.77 -27.38
C ILE A 89 -10.54 38.06 -28.31
N ASN A 90 -10.28 38.13 -29.60
CA ASN A 90 -11.21 37.68 -30.65
C ASN A 90 -12.63 38.26 -30.46
N SER A 91 -12.73 39.57 -30.21
CA SER A 91 -14.00 40.29 -29.99
C SER A 91 -14.83 39.86 -28.79
N ARG A 92 -14.26 39.05 -27.89
CA ARG A 92 -14.88 38.63 -26.62
C ARG A 92 -14.08 39.22 -25.47
N SER A 93 -14.74 39.70 -24.41
CA SER A 93 -14.05 40.29 -23.27
C SER A 93 -13.03 39.32 -22.69
N ALA A 94 -11.80 39.78 -22.46
CA ALA A 94 -10.75 38.98 -21.86
C ALA A 94 -11.04 38.70 -20.38
N MET A 95 -10.61 37.54 -19.87
CA MET A 95 -10.81 37.17 -18.47
C MET A 95 -9.67 37.61 -17.56
N ARG A 96 -10.02 37.97 -16.33
CA ARG A 96 -9.11 38.46 -15.29
C ARG A 96 -9.39 37.71 -14.00
N ALA A 97 -8.36 37.23 -13.31
CA ALA A 97 -8.49 36.69 -11.96
C ALA A 97 -9.13 37.75 -11.02
N HIS A 98 -9.70 37.42 -9.86
CA HIS A 98 -10.34 38.33 -8.88
C HIS A 98 -11.58 39.12 -9.33
N LEU A 99 -11.67 39.53 -10.59
CA LEU A 99 -12.71 40.43 -11.10
C LEU A 99 -13.70 39.72 -12.02
N SER A 100 -13.21 38.82 -12.88
CA SER A 100 -14.09 38.08 -13.78
C SER A 100 -14.90 37.03 -13.04
N LYS A 101 -16.08 36.73 -13.57
CA LYS A 101 -16.99 35.74 -13.00
C LYS A 101 -17.47 34.76 -14.06
N GLY A 102 -17.84 33.58 -13.59
CA GLY A 102 -18.51 32.55 -14.38
C GLY A 102 -19.69 31.95 -13.62
N THR A 103 -20.52 31.20 -14.34
CA THR A 103 -21.60 30.41 -13.78
C THR A 103 -21.13 28.97 -13.61
N CYS A 104 -21.61 28.30 -12.57
CA CYS A 104 -21.38 26.87 -12.35
C CYS A 104 -22.69 26.24 -11.86
N LYS A 105 -23.17 25.19 -12.53
CA LYS A 105 -24.41 24.48 -12.16
C LYS A 105 -24.29 23.68 -10.86
N ASP A 106 -23.06 23.31 -10.48
CA ASP A 106 -22.80 22.50 -9.28
C ASP A 106 -22.77 23.34 -7.99
N HIS A 107 -22.83 24.68 -8.13
CA HIS A 107 -22.76 25.63 -7.02
C HIS A 107 -23.77 26.77 -7.16
N SER A 108 -24.17 27.36 -6.04
CA SER A 108 -25.06 28.51 -6.06
C SER A 108 -24.29 29.81 -6.35
N GLY A 109 -24.87 30.64 -7.21
CA GLY A 109 -24.36 31.98 -7.53
C GLY A 109 -23.12 32.01 -8.45
N PRO A 110 -22.75 33.22 -8.91
CA PRO A 110 -21.56 33.41 -9.74
C PRO A 110 -20.28 33.05 -8.98
N GLN A 111 -19.35 32.41 -9.68
CA GLN A 111 -18.04 32.04 -9.15
C GLN A 111 -16.98 32.98 -9.72
N VAL A 112 -16.07 33.44 -8.88
CA VAL A 112 -15.01 34.38 -9.29
C VAL A 112 -13.88 33.58 -9.93
N VAL A 113 -13.26 34.12 -10.98
CA VAL A 113 -12.05 33.53 -11.55
C VAL A 113 -10.90 33.77 -10.58
N ALA A 114 -10.29 32.73 -10.04
CA ALA A 114 -9.34 32.83 -8.94
C ALA A 114 -7.87 32.79 -9.40
N GLN A 115 -7.61 32.43 -10.65
CA GLN A 115 -6.26 32.26 -11.18
C GLN A 115 -6.01 32.98 -12.50
N GLY A 116 -4.75 33.35 -12.73
CA GLY A 116 -4.27 33.95 -13.97
C GLY A 116 -2.75 33.96 -14.07
N SER A 117 -2.21 34.65 -15.07
CA SER A 117 -0.77 34.81 -15.26
C SER A 117 -0.13 35.72 -14.21
N ALA A 118 0.98 35.29 -13.63
CA ALA A 118 1.81 36.11 -12.73
C ALA A 118 2.58 37.23 -13.43
N SER A 119 2.61 37.23 -14.77
CA SER A 119 3.44 38.16 -15.57
C SER A 119 2.65 39.00 -16.58
N VAL A 120 1.42 38.58 -16.90
CA VAL A 120 0.57 39.27 -17.87
C VAL A 120 -0.69 39.74 -17.16
N PHE A 121 -0.93 41.04 -17.22
CA PHE A 121 -2.01 41.70 -16.49
C PHE A 121 -2.96 42.39 -17.47
N ILE A 122 -4.26 42.27 -17.23
CA ILE A 122 -5.33 42.96 -17.95
C ILE A 122 -6.07 43.82 -16.93
N ASN A 123 -6.06 45.13 -17.12
CA ASN A 123 -6.58 46.10 -16.16
C ASN A 123 -6.03 45.89 -14.74
N SER A 124 -4.71 45.77 -14.63
CA SER A 124 -3.97 45.58 -13.37
C SER A 124 -4.23 44.27 -12.63
N GLN A 125 -4.81 43.28 -13.31
CA GLN A 125 -5.17 42.00 -12.71
C GLN A 125 -4.64 40.83 -13.57
N PRO A 126 -4.14 39.73 -12.99
CA PRO A 126 -3.67 38.55 -13.73
C PRO A 126 -4.64 38.11 -14.82
N ALA A 127 -4.12 37.96 -16.03
CA ALA A 127 -4.90 37.52 -17.19
C ALA A 127 -5.15 36.02 -17.11
N SER A 128 -6.41 35.60 -17.16
CA SER A 128 -6.79 34.20 -17.03
C SER A 128 -6.74 33.45 -18.37
N ARG A 129 -6.49 32.14 -18.28
CA ARG A 129 -6.17 31.25 -19.40
C ARG A 129 -6.93 29.94 -19.26
N LYS A 130 -6.89 29.12 -20.31
CA LYS A 130 -7.29 27.72 -20.24
C LYS A 130 -6.58 27.05 -19.06
N THR A 131 -7.28 26.18 -18.34
CA THR A 131 -6.88 25.49 -17.10
C THR A 131 -6.79 26.33 -15.82
N ASP A 132 -6.84 27.67 -15.89
CA ASP A 132 -6.91 28.50 -14.69
C ASP A 132 -8.27 28.27 -13.99
N LYS A 133 -8.27 28.28 -12.65
CA LYS A 133 -9.42 27.91 -11.82
C LYS A 133 -10.29 29.09 -11.38
N LEU A 134 -11.56 28.79 -11.12
CA LEU A 134 -12.50 29.63 -10.39
C LEU A 134 -12.47 29.29 -8.88
N THR A 135 -13.10 30.12 -8.06
CA THR A 135 -13.23 29.93 -6.59
C THR A 135 -13.86 28.60 -6.20
N CYS A 136 -14.67 27.99 -7.08
CA CYS A 136 -15.25 26.67 -6.85
C CYS A 136 -14.37 25.49 -7.30
N SER A 137 -13.12 25.70 -7.71
CA SER A 137 -12.24 24.71 -8.36
C SER A 137 -12.60 24.28 -9.78
N ALA A 138 -13.67 24.82 -10.39
CA ALA A 138 -13.91 24.62 -11.82
C ALA A 138 -12.74 25.23 -12.62
N GLU A 139 -12.26 24.53 -13.63
CA GLU A 139 -11.25 25.02 -14.55
C GLU A 139 -11.88 25.56 -15.83
N ILE A 140 -11.24 26.57 -16.43
CA ILE A 140 -11.61 27.07 -17.75
C ILE A 140 -11.19 26.04 -18.80
N SER A 141 -12.16 25.37 -19.43
CA SER A 141 -11.91 24.18 -20.26
C SER A 141 -11.54 24.50 -21.72
N ASP A 142 -11.82 25.72 -22.17
CA ASP A 142 -11.48 26.18 -23.52
C ASP A 142 -11.01 27.64 -23.52
N GLY A 143 -10.38 28.08 -24.61
CA GLY A 143 -9.81 29.42 -24.73
C GLY A 143 -9.69 29.91 -26.17
N SER A 144 -8.91 30.98 -26.37
CA SER A 144 -8.63 31.51 -27.70
C SER A 144 -7.86 30.50 -28.57
N PRO A 145 -8.25 30.33 -29.84
CA PRO A 145 -7.54 29.44 -30.76
C PRO A 145 -6.19 30.00 -31.24
N ASN A 146 -5.93 31.29 -31.04
CA ASN A 146 -4.77 31.97 -31.63
C ASN A 146 -4.10 33.02 -30.74
N VAL A 147 -4.60 33.25 -29.53
CA VAL A 147 -3.98 34.14 -28.54
C VAL A 147 -3.60 33.32 -27.32
N PHE A 148 -2.32 33.32 -27.00
CA PHE A 148 -1.75 32.56 -25.89
C PHE A 148 -1.07 33.50 -24.91
N ILE A 149 -1.23 33.22 -23.62
CA ILE A 149 -0.69 34.01 -22.52
C ILE A 149 0.27 33.12 -21.72
N GLY A 150 1.50 33.59 -21.54
CA GLY A 150 2.54 32.88 -20.78
C GLY A 150 2.57 33.26 -19.30
N GLY A 151 3.65 32.87 -18.62
CA GLY A 151 3.87 33.13 -17.20
C GLY A 151 3.42 32.00 -16.29
N THR A 152 3.96 31.97 -15.08
CA THR A 152 3.50 31.06 -14.02
C THR A 152 2.09 31.43 -13.57
N THR A 153 1.39 30.51 -12.93
CA THR A 153 0.04 30.76 -12.42
C THR A 153 0.11 31.49 -11.08
N ALA A 154 -0.62 32.60 -10.97
CA ALA A 154 -0.87 33.31 -9.73
C ALA A 154 -2.32 33.05 -9.29
N THR A 155 -2.51 32.76 -8.00
CA THR A 155 -3.81 32.62 -7.35
C THR A 155 -4.13 33.91 -6.60
N THR A 156 -5.28 34.51 -6.89
CA THR A 156 -5.70 35.80 -6.32
C THR A 156 -6.79 35.66 -5.28
N ASP A 157 -7.50 34.54 -5.27
CA ASP A 157 -8.64 34.27 -4.41
C ASP A 157 -8.59 32.83 -3.91
N ASP A 158 -9.18 32.58 -2.74
CA ASP A 158 -9.25 31.23 -2.18
C ASP A 158 -10.07 30.29 -3.07
N ILE A 159 -9.48 29.15 -3.40
CA ILE A 159 -10.10 28.12 -4.22
C ILE A 159 -10.60 27.02 -3.30
N SER A 160 -11.92 26.82 -3.29
CA SER A 160 -12.56 25.71 -2.58
C SER A 160 -12.28 24.40 -3.32
N PRO A 161 -11.50 23.46 -2.75
CA PRO A 161 -11.13 22.22 -3.43
C PRO A 161 -12.34 21.36 -3.79
N GLU A 162 -12.26 20.65 -4.93
CA GLU A 162 -13.35 19.79 -5.38
C GLU A 162 -13.59 18.60 -4.44
N VAL A 163 -12.51 18.06 -3.87
CA VAL A 163 -12.53 17.12 -2.73
C VAL A 163 -12.17 17.90 -1.47
N PRO A 164 -13.11 18.08 -0.52
CA PRO A 164 -12.83 18.80 0.71
C PRO A 164 -11.71 18.15 1.53
N ALA A 165 -10.86 18.95 2.17
CA ALA A 165 -9.72 18.44 2.93
C ALA A 165 -10.10 17.42 4.03
N TRP A 166 -11.27 17.56 4.67
CA TRP A 166 -11.74 16.61 5.67
C TRP A 166 -11.96 15.20 5.11
N VAL A 167 -12.31 15.09 3.82
CA VAL A 167 -12.45 13.78 3.13
C VAL A 167 -11.08 13.13 3.00
N ASN A 168 -10.07 13.88 2.58
CA ASN A 168 -8.70 13.38 2.45
C ASN A 168 -8.12 12.98 3.81
N TRP A 169 -8.35 13.77 4.86
CA TRP A 169 -7.98 13.41 6.24
C TRP A 169 -8.71 12.16 6.73
N THR A 170 -9.98 11.98 6.36
CA THR A 170 -10.74 10.77 6.70
C THR A 170 -10.17 9.55 5.99
N MET A 171 -9.85 9.65 4.70
CA MET A 171 -9.23 8.56 3.95
C MET A 171 -7.85 8.20 4.51
N LEU A 172 -7.05 9.21 4.87
CA LEU A 172 -5.78 8.99 5.56
C LEU A 172 -5.97 8.26 6.88
N ALA A 173 -6.94 8.67 7.70
CA ALA A 173 -7.23 8.02 8.97
C ALA A 173 -7.69 6.56 8.80
N VAL A 174 -8.52 6.28 7.78
CA VAL A 174 -8.93 4.91 7.43
C VAL A 174 -7.72 4.08 6.99
N GLY A 175 -6.87 4.62 6.11
CA GLY A 175 -5.65 3.94 5.66
C GLY A 175 -4.66 3.68 6.80
N PHE A 176 -4.50 4.65 7.70
CA PHE A 176 -3.69 4.53 8.91
C PHE A 176 -4.27 3.45 9.84
N ALA A 177 -5.57 3.49 10.14
CA ALA A 177 -6.21 2.53 11.03
C ALA A 177 -6.12 1.10 10.48
N ALA A 178 -6.41 0.92 9.19
CA ALA A 178 -6.24 -0.37 8.52
C ALA A 178 -4.80 -0.88 8.64
N THR A 179 -3.81 -0.01 8.42
CA THR A 179 -2.40 -0.38 8.55
C THR A 179 -2.00 -0.66 9.98
N ALA A 180 -2.54 0.08 10.95
CA ALA A 180 -2.25 -0.13 12.37
C ALA A 180 -2.80 -1.48 12.85
N VAL A 181 -3.98 -1.89 12.36
CA VAL A 181 -4.57 -3.21 12.63
C VAL A 181 -3.73 -4.32 12.00
N LEU A 182 -3.27 -4.14 10.76
CA LEU A 182 -2.57 -5.19 10.01
C LEU A 182 -1.07 -5.33 10.35
N ALA A 183 -0.39 -4.21 10.65
CA ALA A 183 1.06 -4.14 10.77
C ALA A 183 1.55 -3.48 12.06
N GLY A 184 0.65 -3.01 12.92
CA GLY A 184 0.95 -2.34 14.17
C GLY A 184 1.07 -0.81 14.05
N PRO A 185 0.84 -0.07 15.15
CA PRO A 185 0.73 1.40 15.12
C PRO A 185 2.03 2.10 14.74
N LEU A 186 3.20 1.55 15.09
CA LEU A 186 4.49 2.14 14.74
C LEU A 186 4.76 2.07 13.23
N VAL A 187 4.41 0.94 12.60
CA VAL A 187 4.52 0.78 11.14
C VAL A 187 3.56 1.71 10.43
N ALA A 188 2.32 1.83 10.91
CA ALA A 188 1.36 2.79 10.37
C ALA A 188 1.86 4.23 10.47
N ALA A 189 2.37 4.64 11.65
CA ALA A 189 2.88 6.00 11.85
C ALA A 189 4.08 6.33 10.95
N LEU A 190 5.11 5.49 10.97
CA LEU A 190 6.30 5.75 10.17
C LEU A 190 6.05 5.55 8.67
N GLY A 191 5.16 4.64 8.29
CA GLY A 191 4.69 4.49 6.92
C GLY A 191 3.94 5.73 6.43
N THR A 192 3.02 6.29 7.22
CA THR A 192 2.33 7.53 6.88
C THR A 192 3.30 8.71 6.78
N VAL A 193 4.19 8.89 7.77
CA VAL A 193 5.20 9.97 7.76
C VAL A 193 6.13 9.83 6.55
N GLY A 194 6.61 8.62 6.30
CA GLY A 194 7.43 8.30 5.14
C GLY A 194 6.68 8.59 3.84
N GLY A 195 5.38 8.27 3.77
CA GLY A 195 4.53 8.58 2.63
C GLY A 195 4.40 10.07 2.37
N VAL A 196 4.03 10.86 3.37
CA VAL A 196 3.95 12.33 3.23
C VAL A 196 5.28 12.91 2.75
N ALA A 197 6.38 12.57 3.42
CA ALA A 197 7.70 13.08 3.07
C ALA A 197 8.14 12.63 1.66
N GLY A 198 7.90 11.36 1.33
CA GLY A 198 8.18 10.83 0.00
C GLY A 198 7.34 11.50 -1.08
N GLY A 199 6.07 11.80 -0.80
CA GLY A 199 5.16 12.49 -1.70
C GLY A 199 5.60 13.91 -2.00
N GLU A 200 5.97 14.68 -0.98
CA GLU A 200 6.51 16.04 -1.16
C GLU A 200 7.81 16.04 -1.96
N LEU A 201 8.74 15.13 -1.65
CA LEU A 201 9.99 14.97 -2.40
C LEU A 201 9.73 14.56 -3.85
N GLY A 202 8.78 13.64 -4.07
CA GLY A 202 8.35 13.21 -5.39
C GLY A 202 7.71 14.33 -6.20
N ALA A 203 6.85 15.14 -5.57
CA ALA A 203 6.23 16.30 -6.19
C ALA A 203 7.26 17.38 -6.56
N TRP A 204 8.23 17.64 -5.70
CA TRP A 204 9.30 18.59 -5.96
C TRP A 204 10.19 18.14 -7.13
N ALA A 205 10.65 16.88 -7.10
CA ALA A 205 11.49 16.33 -8.16
C ALA A 205 10.71 16.26 -9.49
N GLY A 206 9.47 15.79 -9.44
CA GLY A 206 8.58 15.72 -10.59
C GLY A 206 8.26 17.09 -11.18
N GLY A 207 8.06 18.11 -10.35
CA GLY A 207 7.84 19.48 -10.83
C GLY A 207 9.05 20.05 -11.57
N LYS A 208 10.27 19.73 -11.13
CA LYS A 208 11.50 20.12 -11.84
C LYS A 208 11.69 19.39 -13.17
N VAL A 209 11.35 18.10 -13.23
CA VAL A 209 11.60 17.25 -14.40
C VAL A 209 10.49 17.38 -15.45
N PHE A 210 9.23 17.36 -15.01
CA PHE A 210 8.05 17.31 -15.88
C PHE A 210 7.29 18.65 -15.97
N GLY A 211 7.63 19.62 -15.12
CA GLY A 211 6.94 20.91 -15.01
C GLY A 211 5.88 20.93 -13.92
N GLU A 212 5.68 22.10 -13.31
CA GLU A 212 4.66 22.32 -12.29
C GLU A 212 3.24 22.12 -12.85
N GLY A 213 2.41 21.38 -12.13
CA GLY A 213 1.03 21.05 -12.52
C GLY A 213 0.89 19.91 -13.52
N SER A 214 2.01 19.41 -14.07
CA SER A 214 2.01 18.32 -15.06
C SER A 214 1.53 16.99 -14.47
N ASP A 215 1.00 16.12 -15.34
CA ASP A 215 0.62 14.76 -14.93
C ASP A 215 1.85 13.96 -14.45
N GLY A 216 3.04 14.22 -15.01
CA GLY A 216 4.30 13.60 -14.56
C GLY A 216 4.67 13.99 -13.13
N GLN A 217 4.44 15.24 -12.72
CA GLN A 217 4.61 15.66 -11.32
C GLN A 217 3.67 14.91 -10.38
N LYS A 218 2.39 14.77 -10.76
CA LYS A 218 1.38 14.05 -9.95
C LYS A 218 1.77 12.58 -9.77
N TRP A 219 2.22 11.91 -10.83
CA TRP A 219 2.73 10.54 -10.73
C TRP A 219 4.00 10.43 -9.88
N SER A 220 4.90 11.41 -9.98
CA SER A 220 6.12 11.45 -9.16
C SER A 220 5.80 11.62 -7.68
N MET A 221 4.80 12.46 -7.34
CA MET A 221 4.27 12.60 -6.00
C MET A 221 3.73 11.26 -5.47
N LEU A 222 2.89 10.56 -6.24
CA LEU A 222 2.38 9.26 -5.82
C LEU A 222 3.51 8.24 -5.64
N GLY A 223 4.39 8.10 -6.63
CA GLY A 223 5.51 7.16 -6.57
C GLY A 223 6.42 7.43 -5.37
N GLY A 224 6.72 8.70 -5.12
CA GLY A 224 7.45 9.15 -3.94
C GLY A 224 6.73 8.76 -2.64
N SER A 225 5.42 8.96 -2.56
CA SER A 225 4.62 8.59 -1.39
C SER A 225 4.60 7.07 -1.13
N LEU A 226 4.50 6.26 -2.19
CA LEU A 226 4.56 4.80 -2.07
C LEU A 226 5.94 4.33 -1.58
N LEU A 227 7.02 4.88 -2.17
CA LEU A 227 8.40 4.54 -1.81
C LEU A 227 8.74 5.00 -0.39
N GLY A 228 8.36 6.21 -0.04
CA GLY A 228 8.56 6.78 1.28
C GLY A 228 7.78 5.99 2.35
N GLY A 229 6.53 5.60 2.06
CA GLY A 229 5.75 4.76 2.96
C GLY A 229 6.37 3.38 3.17
N ALA A 230 6.85 2.74 2.11
CA ALA A 230 7.58 1.47 2.21
C ALA A 230 8.89 1.61 3.01
N ALA A 231 9.65 2.69 2.81
CA ALA A 231 10.88 2.96 3.56
C ALA A 231 10.59 3.21 5.04
N GLY A 232 9.55 4.00 5.36
CA GLY A 232 9.10 4.27 6.72
C GLY A 232 8.70 3.00 7.46
N ALA A 233 7.94 2.12 6.80
CA ALA A 233 7.57 0.82 7.36
C ALA A 233 8.76 -0.13 7.57
N LYS A 234 9.71 -0.18 6.63
CA LYS A 234 10.96 -0.93 6.83
C LYS A 234 11.79 -0.37 7.99
N GLY A 235 11.84 0.95 8.13
CA GLY A 235 12.46 1.62 9.28
C GLY A 235 11.79 1.24 10.60
N ALA A 236 10.46 1.21 10.63
CA ALA A 236 9.68 0.76 11.78
C ALA A 236 9.99 -0.69 12.16
N ALA A 237 10.07 -1.60 11.19
CA ALA A 237 10.42 -2.99 11.42
C ALA A 237 11.84 -3.15 11.99
N ARG A 238 12.79 -2.30 11.59
CA ARG A 238 14.14 -2.24 12.17
C ARG A 238 14.14 -1.66 13.58
N LEU A 239 13.35 -0.61 13.83
CA LEU A 239 13.25 -0.01 15.16
C LEU A 239 12.53 -0.93 16.15
N SER A 240 11.55 -1.71 15.72
CA SER A 240 10.90 -2.70 16.57
C SER A 240 11.81 -3.90 16.88
N THR A 241 12.77 -4.22 15.99
CA THR A 241 13.84 -5.18 16.30
C THR A 241 14.91 -4.59 17.23
N VAL A 242 15.27 -3.32 17.07
CA VAL A 242 16.23 -2.63 17.97
C VAL A 242 15.60 -2.32 19.34
N GLY A 243 14.31 -1.99 19.43
CA GLY A 243 13.59 -1.83 20.69
C GLY A 243 13.46 -3.13 21.50
N LYS A 244 13.55 -4.29 20.84
CA LYS A 244 13.67 -5.61 21.48
C LYS A 244 15.09 -5.92 22.01
N THR A 245 16.09 -5.07 21.75
CA THR A 245 17.43 -5.17 22.38
C THR A 245 17.54 -4.47 23.74
N GLY A 246 16.48 -3.79 24.19
CA GLY A 246 16.30 -3.52 25.61
C GLY A 246 15.87 -4.80 26.29
N THR A 247 16.80 -5.47 26.99
CA THR A 247 16.63 -6.62 27.90
C THR A 247 15.17 -6.88 28.29
N THR A 248 14.41 -7.52 27.41
CA THR A 248 13.12 -8.11 27.74
C THR A 248 13.39 -9.58 27.71
N SER A 249 13.77 -10.13 28.87
CA SER A 249 13.71 -11.56 29.08
C SER A 249 12.31 -12.01 28.69
N LEU A 250 12.18 -12.69 27.54
CA LEU A 250 10.92 -13.33 27.17
C LEU A 250 10.47 -14.15 28.38
N PRO A 251 9.20 -14.04 28.82
CA PRO A 251 8.73 -14.78 30.00
C PRO A 251 9.12 -16.24 29.85
N ALA A 252 9.60 -16.88 30.93
CA ALA A 252 10.07 -18.27 30.90
C ALA A 252 8.99 -19.25 30.40
N THR A 253 7.73 -18.82 30.37
CA THR A 253 6.57 -19.56 29.91
C THR A 253 5.85 -18.84 28.77
N SER A 254 5.42 -19.58 27.76
CA SER A 254 4.55 -19.12 26.66
C SER A 254 3.20 -19.84 26.72
N ARG A 255 2.15 -19.22 26.14
CA ARG A 255 0.82 -19.86 26.00
C ARG A 255 0.83 -21.09 25.09
N PHE A 256 1.90 -21.26 24.31
CA PHE A 256 2.15 -22.40 23.45
C PHE A 256 2.94 -23.50 24.14
N ASP A 257 3.32 -23.34 25.41
CA ASP A 257 4.13 -24.32 26.11
C ASP A 257 3.38 -25.66 26.22
N TYR A 258 4.05 -26.75 25.86
CA TYR A 258 3.50 -28.10 25.97
C TYR A 258 4.57 -29.11 26.42
N SER A 259 4.12 -30.28 26.88
CA SER A 259 5.02 -31.34 27.35
C SER A 259 5.05 -32.52 26.39
N ILE A 260 6.23 -33.08 26.19
CA ILE A 260 6.47 -34.29 25.38
C ILE A 260 7.09 -35.38 26.25
N LYS A 261 6.77 -36.64 25.97
CA LYS A 261 7.22 -37.79 26.78
C LYS A 261 8.63 -38.27 26.43
N GLN A 262 9.13 -37.93 25.26
CA GLN A 262 10.40 -38.44 24.75
C GLN A 262 11.15 -37.33 24.04
N VAL A 263 12.46 -37.33 24.21
CA VAL A 263 13.37 -36.44 23.47
C VAL A 263 13.29 -36.81 21.98
N PRO A 264 13.06 -35.86 21.06
CA PRO A 264 13.09 -36.11 19.63
C PRO A 264 14.41 -36.76 19.21
N ALA A 265 14.35 -37.67 18.23
CA ALA A 265 15.51 -38.47 17.81
C ALA A 265 16.70 -37.60 17.34
N ASP A 266 16.41 -36.40 16.83
CA ASP A 266 17.40 -35.45 16.30
C ASP A 266 18.13 -34.66 17.38
N LEU A 267 17.70 -34.76 18.64
CA LEU A 267 18.27 -34.03 19.76
C LEU A 267 18.99 -34.97 20.72
N GLU A 268 20.00 -34.42 21.39
CA GLU A 268 20.69 -35.03 22.52
C GLU A 268 20.64 -34.12 23.74
N ALA A 269 20.57 -34.72 24.92
CA ALA A 269 20.65 -33.96 26.17
C ALA A 269 22.07 -33.41 26.33
N ASN A 270 22.20 -32.10 26.51
CA ASN A 270 23.48 -31.44 26.65
C ASN A 270 23.33 -30.24 27.61
N PRO A 271 24.04 -30.24 28.76
CA PRO A 271 23.92 -29.19 29.77
C PRO A 271 24.41 -27.82 29.30
N SER A 272 25.16 -27.76 28.19
CA SER A 272 25.65 -26.51 27.60
C SER A 272 24.58 -25.80 26.76
N GLY A 273 23.51 -26.50 26.35
CA GLY A 273 22.40 -25.89 25.63
C GLY A 273 21.51 -25.10 26.58
N VAL A 274 21.01 -23.93 26.14
CA VAL A 274 20.20 -23.02 26.97
C VAL A 274 18.96 -23.70 27.57
N TYR A 275 18.36 -24.66 26.85
CA TYR A 275 17.23 -25.47 27.34
C TYR A 275 17.60 -26.94 27.61
N GLY A 276 18.90 -27.25 27.75
CA GLY A 276 19.40 -28.58 28.12
C GLY A 276 19.50 -29.59 26.98
N TYR A 277 19.33 -29.16 25.73
CA TYR A 277 19.40 -30.01 24.54
C TYR A 277 20.21 -29.36 23.42
N MET A 278 20.85 -30.19 22.60
CA MET A 278 21.58 -29.78 21.41
C MET A 278 21.17 -30.63 20.19
N PRO A 279 21.25 -30.10 18.97
CA PRO A 279 21.10 -30.88 17.75
C PRO A 279 22.23 -31.91 17.59
N LYS A 280 21.90 -33.16 17.31
CA LYS A 280 22.90 -34.18 16.96
C LYS A 280 23.61 -33.83 15.66
N GLU A 281 24.89 -34.17 15.58
CA GLU A 281 25.70 -33.99 14.38
C GLU A 281 25.08 -34.76 13.19
N GLY A 282 25.03 -34.13 12.01
CA GLY A 282 24.44 -34.71 10.79
C GLY A 282 22.92 -34.64 10.67
N THR A 283 22.20 -34.09 11.65
CA THR A 283 20.74 -33.86 11.56
C THR A 283 20.38 -32.55 10.84
N GLU A 284 19.12 -32.40 10.44
CA GLU A 284 18.62 -31.18 9.78
C GLU A 284 18.71 -29.90 10.65
N PHE A 285 18.96 -30.07 11.95
CA PHE A 285 19.07 -29.01 12.95
C PHE A 285 20.51 -28.70 13.35
N HIS A 286 21.49 -29.49 12.89
CA HIS A 286 22.90 -29.21 13.12
C HIS A 286 23.32 -27.92 12.38
N GLN A 287 24.28 -27.19 12.95
CA GLN A 287 24.61 -25.76 12.71
C GLN A 287 24.61 -25.28 11.24
N ALA A 288 24.82 -26.18 10.27
CA ALA A 288 25.00 -25.88 8.86
C ALA A 288 23.78 -25.24 8.14
N LYS A 289 22.57 -25.25 8.72
CA LYS A 289 21.35 -24.75 8.03
C LYS A 289 20.63 -23.58 8.72
N TRP A 290 20.73 -23.44 10.04
CA TRP A 290 19.99 -22.41 10.80
C TRP A 290 20.88 -21.34 11.43
N GLY A 291 22.18 -21.58 11.59
CA GLY A 291 23.14 -20.57 12.07
C GLY A 291 22.88 -20.06 13.49
N VAL A 292 22.15 -20.80 14.32
CA VAL A 292 21.87 -20.44 15.73
C VAL A 292 22.86 -21.17 16.63
N ASP A 293 23.54 -20.41 17.51
CA ASP A 293 24.29 -20.97 18.62
C ASP A 293 23.35 -21.25 19.79
N TRP A 294 23.02 -22.53 20.00
CA TRP A 294 22.10 -22.98 21.04
C TRP A 294 22.73 -22.99 22.45
N THR A 295 24.02 -22.69 22.56
CA THR A 295 24.71 -22.47 23.85
C THR A 295 24.66 -21.01 24.28
N ASP A 296 24.37 -20.10 23.35
CA ASP A 296 24.23 -18.68 23.61
C ASP A 296 22.77 -18.31 23.95
N ALA A 297 22.59 -17.66 25.09
CA ALA A 297 21.27 -17.31 25.62
C ALA A 297 20.55 -16.28 24.74
N ASP A 298 21.28 -15.31 24.17
CA ASP A 298 20.71 -14.23 23.36
C ASP A 298 20.29 -14.74 21.97
N ALA A 299 21.14 -15.55 21.33
CA ALA A 299 20.83 -16.23 20.08
C ALA A 299 19.63 -17.17 20.23
N THR A 300 19.58 -17.94 21.32
CA THR A 300 18.45 -18.83 21.61
C THR A 300 17.17 -18.05 21.91
N ALA A 301 17.25 -16.93 22.62
CA ALA A 301 16.09 -16.05 22.86
C ALA A 301 15.55 -15.43 21.56
N ALA A 302 16.43 -15.01 20.65
CA ALA A 302 16.04 -14.51 19.33
C ALA A 302 15.37 -15.61 18.48
N ALA A 303 15.90 -16.84 18.51
CA ALA A 303 15.30 -17.99 17.86
C ALA A 303 13.93 -18.34 18.46
N ARG A 304 13.80 -18.27 19.78
CA ARG A 304 12.52 -18.45 20.50
C ARG A 304 11.49 -17.41 20.09
N GLY A 305 11.87 -16.13 19.96
CA GLY A 305 10.97 -15.07 19.49
C GLY A 305 10.37 -15.38 18.12
N LYS A 306 11.21 -15.71 17.13
CA LYS A 306 10.76 -16.14 15.79
C LYS A 306 9.87 -17.39 15.85
N ARG A 307 10.17 -18.30 16.77
CA ARG A 307 9.41 -19.54 16.93
C ARG A 307 8.02 -19.30 17.53
N LEU A 308 7.87 -18.35 18.44
CA LEU A 308 6.56 -17.94 18.97
C LEU A 308 5.69 -17.31 17.88
N GLU A 309 6.26 -16.43 17.04
CA GLU A 309 5.57 -15.86 15.88
C GLU A 309 5.09 -16.95 14.90
N TYR A 310 5.90 -18.00 14.70
CA TYR A 310 5.50 -19.17 13.92
C TYR A 310 4.30 -19.91 14.53
N HIS A 311 4.26 -20.12 15.85
CA HIS A 311 3.12 -20.74 16.53
C HIS A 311 1.86 -19.88 16.48
N GLU A 312 1.98 -18.55 16.53
CA GLU A 312 0.85 -17.64 16.27
C GLU A 312 0.28 -17.80 14.86
N GLY A 313 1.14 -17.92 13.84
CA GLY A 313 0.71 -18.22 12.47
C GLY A 313 -0.01 -19.57 12.35
N LEU A 314 0.42 -20.59 13.10
CA LEU A 314 -0.28 -21.89 13.15
C LEU A 314 -1.66 -21.77 13.81
N GLU A 315 -1.80 -20.98 14.88
CA GLU A 315 -3.09 -20.72 15.52
C GLU A 315 -4.06 -20.00 14.59
N HIS A 316 -3.61 -18.93 13.91
CA HIS A 316 -4.47 -18.25 12.91
C HIS A 316 -4.96 -19.22 11.84
N LYS A 317 -4.08 -20.13 11.39
CA LYS A 317 -4.45 -21.17 10.44
C LYS A 317 -5.47 -22.16 11.01
N ARG A 318 -5.34 -22.57 12.28
CA ARG A 318 -6.31 -23.42 12.97
C ARG A 318 -7.67 -22.73 13.13
N SER A 319 -7.68 -21.48 13.59
CA SER A 319 -8.92 -20.71 13.74
C SER A 319 -9.63 -20.52 12.39
N TRP A 320 -8.89 -20.27 11.33
CA TRP A 320 -9.45 -20.19 9.98
C TRP A 320 -10.09 -21.53 9.55
N ILE A 321 -9.42 -22.67 9.78
CA ILE A 321 -9.98 -24.01 9.50
C ILE A 321 -11.27 -24.24 10.30
N GLU A 322 -11.29 -23.89 11.58
CA GLU A 322 -12.45 -24.03 12.45
C GLU A 322 -13.62 -23.16 11.97
N GLU A 323 -13.34 -21.92 11.56
CA GLU A 323 -14.34 -21.00 10.98
C GLU A 323 -14.93 -21.56 9.68
N GLN A 324 -14.10 -22.08 8.77
CA GLN A 324 -14.58 -22.70 7.53
C GLN A 324 -15.47 -23.92 7.81
N ARG A 325 -15.07 -24.78 8.75
CA ARG A 325 -15.88 -25.93 9.18
C ARG A 325 -17.20 -25.50 9.81
N ALA A 326 -17.19 -24.46 10.65
CA ALA A 326 -18.40 -23.89 11.25
C ALA A 326 -19.33 -23.28 10.19
N GLY A 327 -18.76 -22.73 9.12
CA GLY A 327 -19.49 -22.24 7.94
C GLY A 327 -20.02 -23.34 7.02
N GLY A 328 -19.80 -24.62 7.33
CA GLY A 328 -20.28 -25.76 6.55
C GLY A 328 -19.41 -26.11 5.33
N VAL A 329 -18.19 -25.56 5.24
CA VAL A 329 -17.24 -25.90 4.17
C VAL A 329 -16.69 -27.31 4.41
N SER A 330 -16.57 -28.09 3.33
CA SER A 330 -16.08 -29.46 3.41
C SER A 330 -14.57 -29.52 3.71
N ASP A 331 -14.12 -30.58 4.40
CA ASP A 331 -12.68 -30.80 4.62
C ASP A 331 -11.91 -30.96 3.30
N GLU A 332 -12.56 -31.41 2.22
CA GLU A 332 -11.97 -31.45 0.89
C GLU A 332 -11.65 -30.04 0.37
N ASP A 333 -12.61 -29.12 0.43
CA ASP A 333 -12.41 -27.74 -0.05
C ASP A 333 -11.36 -26.99 0.80
N ILE A 334 -11.39 -27.20 2.12
CA ILE A 334 -10.39 -26.66 3.03
C ILE A 334 -9.01 -27.21 2.69
N ALA A 335 -8.89 -28.52 2.46
CA ALA A 335 -7.63 -29.15 2.07
C ALA A 335 -7.11 -28.63 0.72
N ARG A 336 -7.99 -28.43 -0.27
CA ARG A 336 -7.64 -27.81 -1.56
C ARG A 336 -7.04 -26.41 -1.37
N GLN A 337 -7.67 -25.57 -0.56
CA GLN A 337 -7.19 -24.22 -0.27
C GLN A 337 -5.86 -24.23 0.50
N ILE A 338 -5.69 -25.12 1.47
CA ILE A 338 -4.42 -25.28 2.21
C ILE A 338 -3.27 -25.68 1.29
N VAL A 339 -3.51 -26.56 0.30
CA VAL A 339 -2.47 -26.98 -0.65
C VAL A 339 -2.02 -25.81 -1.51
N ILE A 340 -2.97 -24.98 -1.98
CA ILE A 340 -2.67 -23.76 -2.75
C ILE A 340 -1.84 -22.79 -1.90
N ASP A 341 -2.28 -22.49 -0.68
CA ASP A 341 -1.58 -21.61 0.26
C ASP A 341 -0.14 -22.09 0.53
N ARG A 342 0.05 -23.39 0.77
CA ARG A 342 1.39 -23.97 0.98
C ARG A 342 2.27 -23.87 -0.25
N ASN A 343 1.73 -24.11 -1.44
CA ASN A 343 2.50 -24.01 -2.68
C ASN A 343 2.92 -22.56 -2.95
N GLN A 344 2.01 -21.60 -2.77
CA GLN A 344 2.29 -20.17 -2.93
C GLN A 344 3.30 -19.67 -1.89
N SER A 345 3.12 -20.00 -0.61
CA SER A 345 4.05 -19.67 0.46
C SER A 345 5.45 -20.22 0.16
N ARG A 346 5.56 -21.47 -0.31
CA ARG A 346 6.85 -22.04 -0.71
C ARG A 346 7.47 -21.30 -1.90
N LEU A 347 6.68 -20.89 -2.88
CA LEU A 347 7.18 -20.15 -4.04
C LEU A 347 7.66 -18.74 -3.69
N SER A 348 7.09 -18.11 -2.66
CA SER A 348 7.46 -16.75 -2.23
C SER A 348 8.90 -16.62 -1.72
N PHE A 349 9.56 -17.74 -1.41
CA PHE A 349 10.97 -17.77 -0.97
C PHE A 349 11.99 -17.76 -2.11
N TYR A 350 11.55 -17.92 -3.37
CA TYR A 350 12.42 -17.90 -4.54
C TYR A 350 12.39 -16.52 -5.20
N SER A 351 13.53 -16.07 -5.72
CA SER A 351 13.60 -14.84 -6.50
C SER A 351 13.03 -15.03 -7.92
N GLU A 352 12.70 -13.93 -8.61
CA GLU A 352 12.07 -13.98 -9.94
C GLU A 352 12.91 -14.75 -10.98
N ASP A 353 14.23 -14.74 -10.84
CA ASP A 353 15.19 -15.46 -11.67
C ASP A 353 15.28 -16.96 -11.33
N GLU A 354 14.94 -17.38 -10.10
CA GLU A 354 14.91 -18.79 -9.68
C GLU A 354 13.58 -19.48 -10.01
N LEU A 355 12.49 -18.72 -10.09
CA LEU A 355 11.13 -19.23 -10.31
C LEU A 355 10.99 -20.09 -11.58
N PRO A 356 11.55 -19.74 -12.75
CA PRO A 356 11.44 -20.59 -13.95
C PRO A 356 11.99 -22.00 -13.74
N THR A 357 13.17 -22.14 -13.13
CA THR A 357 13.78 -23.44 -12.82
C THR A 357 12.94 -24.23 -11.82
N VAL A 358 12.37 -23.55 -10.82
CA VAL A 358 11.47 -24.18 -9.84
C VAL A 358 10.18 -24.66 -10.50
N TYR A 359 9.61 -23.88 -11.42
CA TYR A 359 8.40 -24.24 -12.16
C TYR A 359 8.64 -25.44 -13.06
N GLU A 360 9.74 -25.49 -13.80
CA GLU A 360 10.10 -26.65 -14.63
C GLU A 360 10.25 -27.91 -13.78
N ARG A 361 10.95 -27.83 -12.65
CA ARG A 361 11.10 -28.94 -11.71
C ARG A 361 9.75 -29.41 -11.16
N ASN A 362 8.88 -28.47 -10.78
CA ASN A 362 7.56 -28.80 -10.24
C ASN A 362 6.67 -29.42 -11.32
N LEU A 363 6.70 -28.89 -12.54
CA LEU A 363 5.96 -29.44 -13.67
C LEU A 363 6.37 -30.88 -13.96
N ALA A 364 7.68 -31.15 -13.97
CA ALA A 364 8.22 -32.49 -14.20
C ALA A 364 7.85 -33.49 -13.11
N LYS A 365 7.74 -33.04 -11.85
CA LYS A 365 7.50 -33.93 -10.70
C LYS A 365 6.02 -34.10 -10.33
N TYR A 366 5.23 -33.03 -10.46
CA TYR A 366 3.86 -32.96 -9.97
C TYR A 366 2.83 -32.68 -11.08
N GLY A 367 3.28 -32.35 -12.29
CA GLY A 367 2.38 -31.91 -13.37
C GLY A 367 1.82 -30.50 -13.19
N ASP A 368 2.21 -29.79 -12.13
CA ASP A 368 1.73 -28.45 -11.78
C ASP A 368 2.91 -27.51 -11.48
N LYS A 369 2.81 -26.25 -11.94
CA LYS A 369 3.90 -25.26 -11.81
C LYS A 369 4.17 -24.88 -10.36
N THR A 370 3.13 -24.89 -9.52
CA THR A 370 3.19 -24.39 -8.16
C THR A 370 3.61 -25.45 -7.15
N GLY A 371 3.31 -26.73 -7.42
CA GLY A 371 3.66 -27.82 -6.53
C GLY A 371 2.75 -29.03 -6.61
N PRO A 372 2.75 -29.92 -5.60
CA PRO A 372 1.76 -30.99 -5.53
C PRO A 372 0.36 -30.39 -5.48
N SER A 373 -0.54 -30.84 -6.35
CA SER A 373 -1.96 -30.51 -6.29
C SER A 373 -2.66 -31.29 -5.18
N TYR A 374 -3.88 -30.88 -4.82
CA TYR A 374 -4.71 -31.67 -3.90
C TYR A 374 -4.92 -33.09 -4.44
N ASP A 375 -5.29 -33.21 -5.72
CA ASP A 375 -5.57 -34.51 -6.34
C ASP A 375 -4.31 -35.40 -6.34
N TYR A 376 -3.13 -34.82 -6.60
CA TYR A 376 -1.86 -35.53 -6.46
C TYR A 376 -1.65 -36.07 -5.03
N LEU A 377 -2.00 -35.30 -3.99
CA LEU A 377 -1.86 -35.75 -2.60
C LEU A 377 -2.87 -36.86 -2.25
N ILE A 378 -4.08 -36.81 -2.81
CA ILE A 378 -5.07 -37.89 -2.69
C ILE A 378 -4.56 -39.16 -3.38
N GLU A 379 -3.97 -39.06 -4.57
CA GLU A 379 -3.35 -40.19 -5.27
C GLU A 379 -2.18 -40.82 -4.49
N GLN A 380 -1.45 -40.01 -3.72
CA GLN A 380 -0.42 -40.49 -2.79
C GLN A 380 -0.99 -41.09 -1.49
N GLY A 381 -2.31 -41.25 -1.39
CA GLY A 381 -3.00 -41.91 -0.29
C GLY A 381 -3.25 -41.03 0.94
N LYS A 382 -3.16 -39.70 0.82
CA LYS A 382 -3.49 -38.79 1.94
C LYS A 382 -4.99 -38.50 1.98
N SER A 383 -5.56 -38.48 3.18
CA SER A 383 -6.92 -37.96 3.37
C SER A 383 -6.93 -36.42 3.44
N PRO A 384 -8.08 -35.76 3.22
CA PRO A 384 -8.22 -34.32 3.46
C PRO A 384 -7.79 -33.91 4.88
N GLN A 385 -8.12 -34.74 5.88
CA GLN A 385 -7.74 -34.52 7.27
C GLN A 385 -6.22 -34.59 7.46
N ASP A 386 -5.53 -35.51 6.79
CA ASP A 386 -4.06 -35.61 6.83
C ASP A 386 -3.41 -34.36 6.21
N ILE A 387 -3.99 -33.85 5.11
CA ILE A 387 -3.50 -32.64 4.43
C ILE A 387 -3.64 -31.43 5.36
N ILE A 388 -4.84 -31.23 5.94
CA ILE A 388 -5.13 -30.16 6.89
C ILE A 388 -4.21 -30.27 8.12
N GLY A 389 -4.13 -31.45 8.74
CA GLY A 389 -3.30 -31.68 9.92
C GLY A 389 -1.81 -31.46 9.66
N SER A 390 -1.33 -31.81 8.47
CA SER A 390 0.07 -31.58 8.09
C SER A 390 0.42 -30.10 7.92
N ALA A 391 -0.56 -29.22 7.73
CA ALA A 391 -0.35 -27.78 7.57
C ALA A 391 -0.35 -27.02 8.90
N THR A 392 -0.91 -27.62 9.95
CA THR A 392 -1.01 -27.03 11.29
C THR A 392 -0.07 -27.70 12.31
N ARG A 393 0.73 -28.69 11.91
CA ARG A 393 1.71 -29.34 12.79
C ARG A 393 2.97 -28.48 12.97
N SER A 394 3.46 -28.37 14.20
CA SER A 394 4.80 -27.84 14.50
C SER A 394 5.85 -28.96 14.47
N ASN A 395 7.12 -28.57 14.52
CA ASN A 395 8.25 -29.49 14.67
C ASN A 395 8.70 -29.54 16.15
N PRO A 396 8.54 -30.67 16.86
CA PRO A 396 8.89 -30.78 18.27
C PRO A 396 10.37 -30.52 18.58
N SER A 397 11.30 -30.87 17.70
CA SER A 397 12.73 -30.67 17.91
C SER A 397 13.07 -29.18 18.07
N MET A 398 12.51 -28.34 17.19
CA MET A 398 12.67 -26.88 17.29
C MET A 398 11.94 -26.29 18.50
N ASP A 399 10.81 -26.86 18.90
CA ASP A 399 10.07 -26.40 20.06
C ASP A 399 10.84 -26.70 21.35
N VAL A 400 11.57 -27.83 21.43
CA VAL A 400 12.46 -28.15 22.56
C VAL A 400 13.65 -27.20 22.61
N LEU A 401 14.33 -26.97 21.48
CA LEU A 401 15.48 -26.06 21.40
C LEU A 401 15.14 -24.60 21.74
N THR A 402 13.86 -24.22 21.65
CA THR A 402 13.37 -22.87 21.97
C THR A 402 12.58 -22.82 23.28
N GLY A 403 12.55 -23.91 24.04
CA GLY A 403 11.92 -23.99 25.36
C GLY A 403 10.39 -23.94 25.36
N ILE A 404 9.76 -24.08 24.19
CA ILE A 404 8.29 -24.18 24.05
C ILE A 404 7.83 -25.60 24.40
N ALA A 405 8.56 -26.63 23.97
CA ALA A 405 8.30 -28.01 24.35
C ALA A 405 9.22 -28.44 25.50
N LYS A 406 8.64 -29.04 26.55
CA LYS A 406 9.38 -29.55 27.71
C LYS A 406 9.30 -31.08 27.74
N VAL A 407 10.45 -31.74 27.87
CA VAL A 407 10.49 -33.19 28.00
C VAL A 407 10.20 -33.53 29.46
N GLN A 408 9.17 -34.36 29.71
CA GLN A 408 8.75 -34.82 31.05
C GLN A 408 8.97 -36.31 31.23
#